data_AF-A0A6G1SJH7-F1
#
_entry.id   AF-A0A6G1SJH7-F1
#
_cell.length_a   1.000
_cell.length_b   1.000
_cell.length_c   1.000
_cell.angle_alpha   90.00
_cell.angle_beta   90.00
_cell.angle_gamma   90.00
#
_symmetry.space_group_name_H-M   'P 1'
#
loop_
_entity.id
_entity.type
_entity.pdbx_description
1 polymer ?
#
loop_
_entity_poly.entity_id
_entity_poly.type
_entity_poly.pdbx_seq_one_letter_code
_entity_poly.pdbx_strand_id
1 'polypeptide(L)'
;YDEIESKFDRISYSKGGSVIRMFRHILTESVFKKGMMNYLSANSFQNGSPDKLFRAFDSVVAEDAAKTEPKVKLPAGVDFATVARSWTEQAGVPLVHAKRDYANK
;
A
#
# COMPACT_ATOMS: atom_id res chain seq x y z
N TYR A 1 -11.48 5.05 27.78
CA TYR A 1 -10.79 3.76 27.76
C TYR A 1 -11.27 2.92 26.58
N ASP A 2 -12.58 2.80 26.36
CA ASP A 2 -13.18 2.04 25.24
C ASP A 2 -12.74 2.45 23.83
N GLU A 3 -12.50 3.75 23.56
CA GLU A 3 -12.09 4.20 22.23
C GLU A 3 -10.68 3.76 21.82
N ILE A 4 -9.77 3.54 22.77
CA ILE A 4 -8.41 3.07 22.49
C ILE A 4 -8.40 1.55 22.36
N GLU A 5 -9.11 0.84 23.23
CA GLU A 5 -9.25 -0.63 23.14
C GLU A 5 -9.97 -1.07 21.86
N SER A 6 -10.97 -0.32 21.41
CA SER A 6 -11.64 -0.57 20.13
C SER A 6 -10.74 -0.34 18.90
N LYS A 7 -9.59 0.33 19.02
CA LYS A 7 -8.58 0.37 17.94
C LYS A 7 -7.79 -0.94 17.81
N PHE A 8 -7.76 -1.77 18.86
CA PHE A 8 -7.13 -3.09 18.87
C PHE A 8 -8.09 -4.20 18.43
N ASP A 9 -9.10 -3.88 17.63
CA ASP A 9 -10.03 -4.86 17.07
C ASP A 9 -9.42 -5.66 15.90
N ARG A 10 -10.02 -6.83 15.63
CA ARG A 10 -9.73 -7.75 14.53
C ARG A 10 -9.63 -7.06 13.15
N ILE A 11 -10.34 -5.98 12.88
CA ILE A 11 -10.26 -5.19 11.64
C ILE A 11 -8.86 -4.61 11.49
N SER A 12 -8.32 -3.95 12.52
CA SER A 12 -6.98 -3.36 12.48
C SER A 12 -5.90 -4.39 12.12
N TYR A 13 -5.99 -5.60 12.66
CA TYR A 13 -4.99 -6.66 12.42
C TYR A 13 -5.25 -7.49 11.15
N SER A 14 -6.50 -7.92 10.89
CA SER A 14 -6.83 -8.80 9.77
C SER A 14 -6.93 -8.04 8.45
N LYS A 15 -7.59 -6.88 8.43
CA LYS A 15 -7.62 -6.01 7.24
C LYS A 15 -6.25 -5.38 7.03
N GLY A 16 -5.63 -4.85 8.09
CA GLY A 16 -4.30 -4.24 8.03
C GLY A 16 -3.24 -5.19 7.47
N GLY A 17 -3.13 -6.41 8.01
CA GLY A 17 -2.17 -7.41 7.52
C GLY A 17 -2.41 -7.81 6.06
N SER A 18 -3.67 -7.97 5.66
CA SER A 18 -4.04 -8.32 4.28
C SER A 18 -3.72 -7.19 3.29
N VAL A 19 -4.02 -5.95 3.67
CA VAL A 19 -3.72 -4.74 2.87
C VAL A 19 -2.21 -4.52 2.74
N ILE A 20 -1.44 -4.67 3.83
CA ILE A 20 0.03 -4.57 3.78
C ILE A 20 0.62 -5.66 2.87
N ARG A 21 0.10 -6.89 2.95
CA ARG A 21 0.52 -7.97 2.04
C ARG A 21 0.20 -7.64 0.58
N MET A 22 -0.98 -7.09 0.30
CA MET A 22 -1.35 -6.61 -1.03
C MET A 22 -0.40 -5.49 -1.51
N PHE A 23 -0.05 -4.53 -0.66
CA PHE A 23 0.92 -3.48 -0.98
C PHE A 23 2.29 -4.05 -1.36
N ARG A 24 2.79 -5.07 -0.63
CA ARG A 24 4.02 -5.78 -0.98
C ARG A 24 3.93 -6.42 -2.38
N HIS A 25 2.77 -6.91 -2.79
CA HIS A 25 2.58 -7.47 -4.13
C HIS A 25 2.54 -6.39 -5.23
N ILE A 26 1.89 -5.25 -4.98
CA ILE A 26 1.86 -4.11 -5.92
C ILE A 26 3.28 -3.54 -6.12
N LEU A 27 3.99 -3.32 -5.01
CA LEU A 27 5.30 -2.68 -5.02
C LEU A 27 6.43 -3.65 -5.39
N THR A 28 6.21 -4.96 -5.37
CA THR A 28 7.27 -5.98 -5.32
C THR A 28 8.05 -5.98 -4.01
N GLU A 29 8.65 -7.13 -3.67
CA GLU A 29 9.37 -7.30 -2.41
C GLU A 29 10.58 -6.36 -2.25
N SER A 30 11.30 -6.10 -3.34
CA SER A 30 12.54 -5.29 -3.28
C SER A 30 12.28 -3.82 -2.96
N VAL A 31 11.30 -3.22 -3.65
CA VAL A 31 10.85 -1.83 -3.44
C VAL A 31 10.15 -1.72 -2.08
N PHE A 32 9.34 -2.71 -1.71
CA PHE A 32 8.68 -2.72 -0.40
C PHE A 32 9.70 -2.72 0.75
N LYS A 33 10.70 -3.60 0.72
CA LYS A 33 11.76 -3.63 1.75
C LYS A 33 12.54 -2.33 1.79
N LYS A 34 12.92 -1.78 0.64
CA LYS A 34 13.66 -0.51 0.55
C LYS A 34 12.82 0.67 1.08
N GLY A 35 11.54 0.75 0.73
CA GLY A 35 10.61 1.76 1.26
C GLY A 35 10.46 1.68 2.79
N MET A 36 10.34 0.47 3.33
CA MET A 36 10.30 0.25 4.79
C MET A 36 11.60 0.67 5.48
N MET A 37 12.75 0.33 4.92
CA MET A 37 14.05 0.76 5.45
C MET A 37 14.17 2.28 5.45
N ASN A 38 13.84 2.93 4.33
CA ASN A 38 13.87 4.38 4.20
C ASN A 38 12.93 5.06 5.21
N TYR A 39 11.70 4.54 5.35
CA TYR A 39 10.73 5.05 6.32
C TYR A 39 11.26 4.96 7.75
N LEU A 40 11.75 3.78 8.15
CA LEU A 40 12.25 3.55 9.51
C LEU A 40 13.47 4.43 9.80
N SER A 41 14.45 4.48 8.89
CA SER A 41 15.64 5.30 9.07
C SER A 41 15.31 6.80 9.15
N ALA A 42 14.40 7.29 8.30
CA ALA A 42 14.04 8.71 8.27
C ALA A 42 13.19 9.16 9.48
N ASN A 43 12.52 8.22 10.16
CA ASN A 43 11.65 8.50 11.30
C ASN A 43 12.15 7.86 12.60
N SER A 44 13.42 7.46 12.66
CA SER A 44 14.04 6.92 13.86
C SER A 44 13.90 7.90 15.03
N PHE A 45 13.51 7.36 16.19
CA PHE A 45 13.29 8.12 17.43
C PHE A 45 12.21 9.22 17.33
N GLN A 46 11.34 9.14 16.31
CA GLN A 46 10.23 10.06 16.10
C GLN A 46 8.90 9.32 15.97
N ASN A 47 7.80 10.08 15.97
CA ASN A 47 6.46 9.56 15.74
C ASN A 47 6.27 9.20 14.26
N GLY A 48 5.66 8.04 14.01
CA GLY A 48 5.22 7.62 12.69
C GLY A 48 3.84 8.18 12.31
N SER A 49 3.58 8.31 11.01
CA SER A 49 2.24 8.55 10.47
C SER A 49 2.05 7.81 9.15
N PRO A 50 0.80 7.47 8.75
CA PRO A 50 0.53 6.86 7.45
C PRO A 50 1.09 7.68 6.29
N ASP A 51 0.98 9.01 6.34
CA ASP A 51 1.52 9.89 5.28
C ASP A 51 3.04 9.78 5.14
N LYS A 52 3.77 9.69 6.26
CA LYS A 52 5.22 9.50 6.25
C LYS A 52 5.59 8.16 5.61
N LEU A 53 4.80 7.11 5.88
CA LEU A 53 4.99 5.79 5.28
C LEU A 53 4.73 5.81 3.77
N PHE A 54 3.62 6.40 3.33
CA PHE A 54 3.24 6.45 1.92
C PHE A 54 4.26 7.25 1.09
N ARG A 55 4.72 8.40 1.59
CA ARG A 55 5.77 9.20 0.94
C ARG A 55 7.09 8.44 0.80
N ALA A 56 7.46 7.63 1.79
CA ALA A 56 8.66 6.80 1.71
C ALA A 56 8.54 5.76 0.58
N PHE A 57 7.35 5.18 0.39
CA PHE A 57 7.10 4.29 -0.74
C PHE A 57 7.08 5.03 -2.08
N ASP A 58 6.42 6.18 -2.19
CA ASP A 58 6.38 6.97 -3.43
C ASP A 58 7.79 7.34 -3.91
N SER A 59 8.68 7.73 -3.00
CA SER A 59 10.08 8.02 -3.31
C SER A 59 10.77 6.82 -3.97
N VAL A 60 10.62 5.63 -3.37
CA VAL A 60 11.26 4.41 -3.89
C VAL A 60 10.59 3.93 -5.19
N VAL A 61 9.29 4.16 -5.36
CA VAL A 61 8.57 3.88 -6.62
C VAL A 61 9.08 4.81 -7.73
N ALA A 62 9.29 6.09 -7.45
CA ALA A 62 9.85 7.03 -8.42
C ALA A 62 11.28 6.63 -8.83
N GLU A 63 12.10 6.19 -7.88
CA GLU A 63 13.43 5.63 -8.17
C GLU A 63 13.35 4.36 -9.03
N ASP A 64 12.37 3.49 -8.82
CA ASP A 64 12.17 2.29 -9.62
C ASP A 64 11.69 2.60 -11.04
N ALA A 65 10.80 3.60 -11.18
CA ALA A 65 10.30 4.08 -12.45
C ALA A 65 11.40 4.70 -13.34
N ALA A 66 12.47 5.22 -12.75
CA ALA A 66 13.62 5.78 -13.47
C ALA A 66 14.61 4.71 -13.99
N LYS A 67 14.44 3.43 -13.65
CA LYS A 67 15.32 2.35 -14.12
C LYS A 67 14.98 1.97 -15.56
N THR A 68 15.94 1.33 -16.23
CA THR A 68 15.75 0.76 -17.58
C THR A 68 14.61 -0.24 -17.66
N GLU A 69 14.39 -0.99 -16.58
CA GLU A 69 13.30 -1.96 -16.44
C GLU A 69 12.58 -1.76 -15.10
N PRO A 70 11.53 -0.93 -15.05
CA PRO A 70 10.72 -0.74 -13.85
C PRO A 70 10.00 -2.03 -13.45
N LYS A 71 10.06 -2.36 -12.17
CA LYS A 71 9.40 -3.54 -11.59
C LYS A 71 8.00 -3.20 -11.11
N VAL A 72 7.81 -1.99 -10.60
CA VAL A 72 6.52 -1.48 -10.17
C VAL A 72 5.73 -1.03 -11.39
N LYS A 73 4.51 -1.57 -11.53
CA LYS A 73 3.58 -1.18 -12.60
C LYS A 73 2.39 -0.46 -11.99
N LEU A 74 2.47 0.86 -11.94
CA LEU A 74 1.33 1.72 -11.59
C LEU A 74 0.77 2.38 -12.85
N PRO A 75 -0.56 2.66 -12.89
CA PRO A 75 -1.15 3.46 -13.95
C PRO A 75 -0.49 4.85 -14.06
N ALA A 76 -0.47 5.41 -15.27
CA ALA A 76 0.08 6.73 -15.50
C ALA A 76 -0.64 7.79 -14.64
N GLY A 77 0.13 8.62 -13.93
CA GLY A 77 -0.41 9.68 -13.08
C GLY A 77 -0.94 9.22 -11.71
N VAL A 78 -0.80 7.95 -11.35
CA VAL A 78 -1.23 7.42 -10.04
C VAL A 78 0.00 7.13 -9.18
N ASP A 79 0.09 7.80 -8.04
CA ASP A 79 1.11 7.52 -7.01
C ASP A 79 0.67 6.35 -6.11
N PHE A 80 1.62 5.78 -5.37
CA PHE A 80 1.30 4.69 -4.45
C PHE A 80 0.50 5.20 -3.26
N ALA A 81 0.71 6.44 -2.80
CA ALA A 81 -0.09 7.05 -1.74
C ALA A 81 -1.59 7.05 -2.04
N THR A 82 -2.01 7.39 -3.27
CA THR A 82 -3.42 7.38 -3.68
C THR A 82 -4.02 5.98 -3.56
N VAL A 83 -3.28 4.97 -4.01
CA VAL A 83 -3.69 3.56 -3.84
C VAL A 83 -3.75 3.20 -2.36
N ALA A 84 -2.76 3.59 -1.56
CA ALA A 84 -2.75 3.23 -0.15
C ALA A 84 -3.92 3.84 0.62
N ARG A 85 -4.22 5.12 0.37
CA ARG A 85 -5.34 5.84 0.98
C ARG A 85 -6.69 5.21 0.66
N SER A 86 -6.91 4.74 -0.57
CA SER A 86 -8.19 4.12 -0.93
C SER A 86 -8.49 2.87 -0.09
N TRP A 87 -7.46 2.17 0.39
CA TRP A 87 -7.62 0.96 1.22
C TRP A 87 -7.61 1.25 2.73
N THR A 88 -6.98 2.34 3.17
CA THR A 88 -6.84 2.68 4.59
C THR A 88 -7.90 3.67 5.09
N GLU A 89 -8.39 4.57 4.23
CA GLU A 89 -9.31 5.66 4.62
C GLU A 89 -10.78 5.33 4.28
N GLN A 90 -11.04 4.26 3.53
CA GLN A 90 -12.40 3.81 3.20
C GLN A 90 -12.82 2.58 4.02
N ALA A 91 -14.05 2.63 4.53
CA ALA A 91 -14.65 1.52 5.25
C ALA A 91 -15.03 0.36 4.28
N GLY A 92 -14.93 -0.88 4.77
CA GLY A 92 -15.28 -2.08 3.98
C GLY A 92 -14.17 -2.60 3.07
N VAL A 93 -14.56 -3.46 2.12
CA VAL A 93 -13.72 -4.08 1.08
C VAL A 93 -14.52 -4.13 -0.24
N PRO A 94 -13.87 -4.00 -1.41
CA PRO A 94 -14.57 -4.03 -2.69
C PRO A 94 -15.02 -5.45 -3.07
N LEU A 95 -16.19 -5.57 -3.72
CA LEU A 95 -16.66 -6.77 -4.38
C LEU A 95 -16.38 -6.68 -5.88
N VAL A 96 -15.55 -7.57 -6.41
CA VAL A 96 -15.19 -7.60 -7.83
C VAL A 96 -16.06 -8.64 -8.55
N HIS A 97 -16.88 -8.17 -9.50
CA HIS A 97 -17.69 -9.03 -10.36
C HIS A 97 -16.99 -9.28 -11.70
N ALA A 98 -16.79 -10.54 -12.07
CA ALA A 98 -16.27 -10.93 -13.37
C ALA A 98 -17.31 -11.78 -14.12
N LYS A 99 -17.77 -11.29 -15.28
CA LYS A 99 -18.65 -12.03 -16.20
C LYS A 99 -17.87 -12.36 -17.46
N ARG A 100 -17.74 -13.64 -17.78
CA ARG A 100 -17.10 -14.09 -19.03
C ARG A 100 -18.14 -14.18 -20.13
N ASP A 101 -17.87 -13.51 -21.25
CA ASP A 101 -18.64 -13.64 -22.47
C ASP A 101 -18.01 -14.73 -23.36
N TYR A 102 -18.84 -15.62 -23.89
CA TYR A 102 -18.45 -16.72 -24.78
C TYR A 102 -19.03 -16.56 -26.19
N ALA A 103 -19.69 -15.44 -26.48
CA ALA A 103 -20.37 -15.20 -27.76
C ALA A 103 -19.42 -15.05 -28.97
N ASN A 104 -18.12 -14.82 -28.75
CA ASN A 104 -17.10 -14.78 -29.79
C ASN A 104 -15.99 -15.81 -29.50
N LYS A 105 -16.26 -17.08 -29.78
CA LYS A 105 -15.22 -18.10 -29.96
C LYS A 105 -14.92 -18.29 -31.44
#